data_AF-A0A0M3LQK6-F1
#
_entry.id   AF-A0A0M3LQK6-F1
#
_cell.length_a   1.000
_cell.length_b   1.000
_cell.length_c   1.000
_cell.angle_alpha   90.00
_cell.angle_beta   90.00
_cell.angle_gamma   90.00
#
_symmetry.space_group_name_H-M   'P 1'
#
loop_
_entity.id
_entity.type
_entity.pdbx_description
1 polymer ?
#
loop_
_entity_poly.entity_id
_entity_poly.type
_entity_poly.pdbx_seq_one_letter_code
_entity_poly.pdbx_strand_id
1 'polypeptide(L)'
;LLLMLLGKGGFSEVHKAFDLKEQRYVACKVHQLNKDWKEDKKANYIKHALREYNIHKALDHPRVVKLYDVFEIDANSFCTVLEYCDGHDLDFYLKQ
;
A
#
# COMPACT_ATOMS: atom_id res chain seq x y z
N LEU A 1 6.94 5.79 -12.06
CA LEU A 1 6.60 7.24 -12.04
C LEU A 1 5.39 7.45 -11.13
N LEU A 2 5.49 8.23 -10.05
CA LEU A 2 4.34 8.64 -9.24
C LEU A 2 3.53 9.71 -9.99
N LEU A 3 2.20 9.60 -9.98
CA LEU A 3 1.31 10.44 -10.78
C LEU A 3 0.42 11.36 -9.91
N MET A 4 -0.54 10.79 -9.20
CA MET A 4 -1.50 11.58 -8.41
C MET A 4 -1.87 10.87 -7.11
N LEU A 5 -2.22 11.63 -6.08
CA LEU A 5 -2.75 11.12 -4.82
C LEU A 5 -4.16 10.55 -5.05
N LEU A 6 -4.39 9.31 -4.63
CA LEU A 6 -5.70 8.64 -4.67
C LEU A 6 -6.42 8.72 -3.32
N GLY A 7 -5.66 8.71 -2.22
CA GLY A 7 -6.26 8.80 -0.89
C GLY A 7 -5.21 8.88 0.22
N LYS A 8 -5.66 9.38 1.38
CA LYS A 8 -4.84 9.50 2.58
C LYS A 8 -5.56 8.86 3.76
N GLY A 9 -4.92 7.89 4.37
CA GLY A 9 -5.34 7.26 5.62
C GLY A 9 -4.57 7.82 6.81
N GLY A 10 -4.81 7.27 8.00
CA GLY A 10 -4.15 7.73 9.23
C GLY A 10 -2.63 7.58 9.24
N PHE A 11 -2.09 6.57 8.55
CA PHE A 11 -0.65 6.24 8.55
C PHE A 11 -0.07 6.00 7.15
N SER A 12 -0.85 6.27 6.10
CA SER A 12 -0.41 6.00 4.74
C SER A 12 -1.06 6.90 3.71
N GLU A 13 -0.35 7.14 2.62
CA GLU A 13 -0.85 7.81 1.43
C GLU A 13 -0.80 6.84 0.25
N VAL A 14 -1.87 6.80 -0.55
CA VAL A 14 -1.96 5.95 -1.73
C VAL A 14 -1.88 6.83 -2.97
N HIS A 15 -0.96 6.52 -3.85
CA HIS A 15 -0.73 7.25 -5.09
C HIS A 15 -0.93 6.34 -6.29
N LYS A 16 -1.55 6.86 -7.35
CA LYS A 16 -1.47 6.25 -8.68
C LYS A 16 -0.06 6.41 -9.18
N ALA A 17 0.50 5.33 -9.73
CA ALA A 17 1.80 5.34 -10.35
C ALA A 17 1.77 4.54 -11.66
N PHE A 18 2.77 4.78 -12.49
CA PHE A 18 3.06 3.97 -13.67
C PHE A 18 4.34 3.18 -13.43
N ASP A 19 4.23 1.86 -13.46
CA ASP A 19 5.36 0.93 -13.45
C ASP A 19 6.05 0.98 -14.82
N LEU A 20 7.28 1.49 -14.83
CA LEU A 20 8.05 1.70 -16.07
C LEU A 20 8.63 0.40 -16.62
N LYS A 21 8.72 -0.66 -15.80
CA LYS A 21 9.27 -1.95 -16.20
C LYS A 21 8.18 -2.85 -16.76
N GLU A 22 7.08 -3.02 -16.01
CA GLU A 22 5.95 -3.86 -16.41
C GLU A 22 4.91 -3.10 -17.26
N GLN A 23 5.13 -1.80 -17.51
CA GLN A 23 4.30 -0.92 -18.34
C GLN A 23 2.81 -0.93 -17.98
N ARG A 24 2.50 -0.80 -16.68
CA ARG A 24 1.13 -0.83 -16.15
C ARG A 24 0.91 0.24 -15.08
N TYR A 25 -0.35 0.64 -14.90
CA TYR A 25 -0.74 1.44 -13.74
C TYR A 25 -0.78 0.59 -12.47
N VAL A 26 -0.29 1.16 -11.38
CA VAL A 26 -0.26 0.54 -10.05
C VAL A 26 -0.69 1.54 -8.99
N ALA A 27 -1.09 1.05 -7.82
CA ALA A 27 -1.31 1.85 -6.63
C ALA A 27 -0.13 1.69 -5.67
N CYS A 28 0.61 2.77 -5.42
CA CYS A 28 1.71 2.82 -4.45
C CYS A 28 1.17 3.33 -3.12
N LYS A 29 1.05 2.43 -2.13
CA LYS A 29 0.69 2.77 -0.76
C LYS A 29 1.95 3.01 0.05
N VAL A 30 2.23 4.27 0.35
CA VAL A 30 3.38 4.71 1.14
C VAL A 30 2.96 4.75 2.61
N HIS A 31 3.62 3.95 3.44
CA HIS A 31 3.41 3.88 4.87
C HIS A 31 4.45 4.76 5.56
N GLN A 32 4.00 5.65 6.47
CA GLN A 32 4.89 6.46 7.30
C GLN A 32 4.77 6.05 8.76
N LEU A 33 5.89 5.64 9.34
CA LEU A 33 6.02 5.38 10.77
C LEU A 33 6.26 6.69 11.50
N ASN A 34 5.52 6.92 12.58
CA ASN A 34 5.76 8.09 13.41
C ASN A 34 7.14 7.97 14.08
N LYS A 35 7.96 9.02 13.92
CA LYS A 35 9.33 9.09 14.45
C LYS A 35 9.37 8.96 15.98
N ASP A 36 8.35 9.48 16.66
CA ASP A 36 8.22 9.50 18.13
C ASP A 36 7.78 8.15 18.71
N TRP A 37 7.46 7.16 17.87
CA TRP A 37 7.17 5.83 18.36
C TRP A 37 8.41 5.18 18.95
N LYS A 38 8.23 4.56 20.12
CA LYS A 38 9.23 3.65 20.70
C LYS A 38 9.59 2.54 19.71
N GLU A 39 10.83 2.07 19.78
CA GLU A 39 11.35 1.03 18.88
C GLU A 39 10.48 -0.23 18.88
N ASP A 40 10.00 -0.69 20.04
CA ASP A 40 9.10 -1.85 20.13
C ASP A 40 7.81 -1.67 19.33
N LYS A 41 7.26 -0.45 19.29
CA LYS A 41 6.04 -0.14 18.54
C LYS A 41 6.32 -0.13 17.04
N LYS A 42 7.47 0.41 16.62
CA LYS A 42 7.92 0.35 15.22
C LYS A 42 8.14 -1.08 14.78
N ALA A 43 8.86 -1.88 15.58
CA ALA A 43 9.12 -3.29 15.30
C ALA A 43 7.83 -4.10 15.19
N ASN A 44 6.86 -3.89 16.08
CA ASN A 44 5.55 -4.54 16.01
C ASN A 44 4.79 -4.14 14.74
N TYR A 45 4.77 -2.86 14.38
CA TYR A 45 4.12 -2.40 13.15
C TYR A 45 4.75 -3.03 11.91
N ILE A 46 6.08 -3.05 11.81
CA ILE A 46 6.81 -3.68 10.71
C ILE A 46 6.49 -5.17 10.65
N LYS A 47 6.48 -5.87 11.79
CA LYS A 47 6.09 -7.29 11.88
C LYS A 47 4.68 -7.55 11.35
N HIS A 48 3.73 -6.67 11.67
CA HIS A 48 2.36 -6.78 11.16
C HIS A 48 2.30 -6.54 9.65
N ALA A 49 3.00 -5.53 9.14
CA ALA A 49 3.08 -5.24 7.70
C ALA A 49 3.71 -6.39 6.91
N LEU A 50 4.81 -6.98 7.42
CA LEU A 50 5.46 -8.15 6.80
C LEU A 50 4.55 -9.38 6.81
N ARG A 51 3.76 -9.58 7.87
CA ARG A 51 2.78 -10.67 7.91
C ARG A 51 1.68 -10.47 6.87
N GLU A 52 1.13 -9.27 6.77
CA GLU A 52 0.13 -8.91 5.74
C GLU A 52 0.69 -9.16 4.34
N TYR A 53 1.91 -8.70 4.08
CA TYR A 53 2.64 -8.95 2.84
C TYR A 53 2.73 -10.44 2.50
N ASN A 54 3.21 -11.27 3.42
CA ASN A 54 3.42 -12.70 3.16
C ASN A 54 2.12 -13.44 2.83
N ILE A 55 1.03 -13.09 3.51
CA ILE A 55 -0.29 -13.68 3.23
C ILE A 55 -0.79 -13.20 1.87
N HIS A 56 -0.74 -11.88 1.63
CA HIS A 56 -1.32 -11.26 0.45
C HIS A 56 -0.56 -11.62 -0.83
N LYS A 57 0.77 -11.73 -0.77
CA LYS A 57 1.61 -12.14 -1.91
C LYS A 57 1.28 -13.54 -2.41
N ALA A 58 0.79 -14.43 -1.54
CA ALA A 58 0.39 -15.79 -1.92
C ALA A 58 -1.00 -15.85 -2.57
N LEU A 59 -1.77 -14.74 -2.57
CA LEU A 59 -3.10 -14.70 -3.16
C LEU A 59 -3.03 -14.34 -4.64
N ASP A 60 -3.48 -15.26 -5.50
CA ASP A 60 -3.68 -15.01 -6.93
C ASP A 60 -5.11 -15.39 -7.33
N HIS A 61 -6.01 -14.42 -7.27
CA HIS A 61 -7.42 -14.62 -7.60
C HIS A 61 -8.02 -13.34 -8.20
N PRO A 62 -8.84 -13.42 -9.28
CA PRO A 62 -9.38 -12.24 -9.98
C PRO A 62 -10.35 -11.37 -9.15
N ARG A 63 -10.76 -11.82 -7.97
CA ARG A 63 -11.61 -11.06 -7.03
C ARG A 63 -10.85 -10.53 -5.81
N VAL A 64 -9.53 -10.66 -5.80
CA VAL A 64 -8.66 -10.17 -4.74
C VAL A 64 -7.63 -9.25 -5.38
N VAL A 65 -7.53 -8.02 -4.88
CA VAL A 65 -6.52 -7.05 -5.34
C VAL A 65 -5.15 -7.69 -5.28
N LYS A 66 -4.35 -7.63 -6.34
CA LYS A 66 -3.01 -8.21 -6.33
C LYS A 66 -2.02 -7.32 -5.58
N LEU A 67 -1.13 -7.98 -4.84
CA LEU A 67 0.08 -7.37 -4.28
C LEU A 67 1.26 -7.68 -5.21
N TYR A 68 1.87 -6.65 -5.78
CA TYR A 68 2.99 -6.81 -6.70
C TYR A 68 4.33 -6.78 -5.99
N ASP A 69 4.54 -5.83 -5.06
CA ASP A 69 5.83 -5.66 -4.40
C ASP A 69 5.73 -4.92 -3.06
N VAL A 70 6.77 -5.04 -2.22
CA VAL A 70 6.98 -4.23 -1.01
C VAL A 70 8.46 -3.90 -0.91
N PHE A 71 8.76 -2.61 -0.67
CA PHE A 71 10.12 -2.13 -0.51
C PHE A 71 10.22 -1.00 0.51
N GLU A 72 11.34 -0.93 1.19
CA GLU A 72 11.65 0.18 2.11
C GLU A 72 12.02 1.44 1.32
N ILE A 73 11.59 2.60 1.82
CA ILE A 73 11.95 3.91 1.26
C ILE A 73 13.04 4.54 2.16
N ASP A 74 12.79 4.56 3.46
CA ASP A 74 13.75 5.00 4.48
C ASP A 74 13.49 4.30 5.83
N ALA A 75 14.27 4.66 6.86
CA ALA A 75 14.19 4.05 8.19
C ALA A 75 12.82 4.17 8.88
N ASN A 76 11.93 5.06 8.42
CA ASN A 76 10.60 5.24 8.97
C ASN A 76 9.50 5.15 7.89
N SER A 77 9.79 4.60 6.72
CA SER A 77 8.78 4.47 5.67
C SER A 77 9.06 3.35 4.68
N PHE A 78 7.98 2.76 4.19
CA PHE A 78 8.02 1.71 3.18
C PHE A 78 6.83 1.85 2.22
N CYS A 79 6.95 1.25 1.05
CA CYS A 79 5.93 1.24 0.01
C CYS A 79 5.41 -0.17 -0.20
N THR A 80 4.09 -0.27 -0.38
CA THR A 80 3.41 -1.46 -0.90
C THR A 80 2.87 -1.13 -2.29
N VAL A 81 3.23 -1.93 -3.29
CA VAL A 81 2.80 -1.78 -4.68
C VAL A 81 1.66 -2.75 -4.96
N LEU A 82 0.49 -2.19 -5.28
CA LEU A 82 -0.76 -2.92 -5.44
C LEU A 82 -1.28 -2.78 -6.87
N GLU A 83 -2.16 -3.70 -7.26
CA GLU A 83 -3.02 -3.54 -8.42
C GLU A 83 -3.82 -2.22 -8.30
N TYR A 84 -3.84 -1.45 -9.39
CA TYR A 84 -4.67 -0.26 -9.47
C TYR A 84 -6.12 -0.66 -9.78
N CYS A 85 -7.02 -0.44 -8.83
CA CYS A 85 -8.46 -0.60 -9.03
C CYS A 85 -9.09 0.77 -9.32
N ASP A 86 -9.86 0.84 -10.41
CA ASP A 86 -10.58 2.05 -10.77
C ASP A 86 -11.94 2.14 -10.05
N GLY A 87 -12.39 3.36 -9.74
CA GLY A 87 -13.62 3.61 -9.00
C GLY A 87 -13.46 3.71 -7.48
N HIS A 88 -14.56 3.53 -6.75
CA HIS A 88 -14.65 3.66 -5.29
C HIS A 88 -15.03 2.35 -4.60
N ASP A 89 -14.87 2.30 -3.28
CA ASP A 89 -15.32 1.16 -2.47
C ASP A 89 -16.85 1.14 -2.30
N LEU A 90 -17.36 0.04 -1.77
CA LEU A 90 -18.80 -0.16 -1.57
C LEU A 90 -19.40 0.81 -0.54
N ASP A 91 -18.65 1.20 0.49
CA ASP A 91 -19.13 2.11 1.53
C ASP A 91 -19.42 3.51 0.95
N PHE A 92 -18.58 3.98 0.02
CA PHE A 92 -18.85 5.19 -0.74
C PHE A 92 -20.17 5.12 -1.51
N TYR A 93 -20.44 4.00 -2.21
CA TYR A 93 -21.68 3.86 -2.97
C TYR A 93 -22.93 3.75 -2.09
N LEU A 94 -22.82 3.11 -0.91
CA LEU A 94 -23.95 2.97 0.02
C LEU A 94 -24.31 4.27 0.76
N LYS A 95 -23.42 5.26 0.75
CA LYS A 95 -23.61 6.57 1.41
C LYS A 95 -24.09 7.67 0.46
N GLN A 96 -24.30 7.35 -0.83
CA GLN A 96 -25.01 8.22 -1.76
C GLN A 96 -26.52 8.14 -1.53
#